data_AF-A0A8J6BHC8-F1
#
_entry.id   AF-A0A8J6BHC8-F1
#
_cell.length_a   1.000
_cell.length_b   1.000
_cell.length_c   1.000
_cell.angle_alpha   90.00
_cell.angle_beta   90.00
_cell.angle_gamma   90.00
#
_symmetry.space_group_name_H-M   'P 1'
#
loop_
_entity.id
_entity.type
_entity.pdbx_description
1 polymer ?
#
loop_
_entity_poly.entity_id
_entity_poly.type
_entity_poly.pdbx_seq_one_letter_code
_entity_poly.pdbx_strand_id
1 'polypeptide(L)'
;MQFSSVLPLEGKACVTPIRRGGESSGSDRLRIGDNSSSIKHERASRRMCLGARCSTRSAQRVLTSDASPDTLVVRTSFRRNYADPNEVAAVILGGGTGTQLFPLTSTRATPAVPVGGCYRLIDIPMSNCFNSGINKIFVMTQFNSASLNRHIHRTYLGGGINFTDGSVEVLAATQMPGEAAGWFQGTADAVRKFIWVLEDYYKHKAIEHILILSGDQLYRMDYMELIQKHVDDNADITLSCAPVGESRASDYGLVKFDNLGRVIQFSEKPKGADLEAMKVDTSFLNFAIDDPSKYPYIASMGVYVFKRDVLLNLLKSRYAELHDFGSEILPRALHEHNVQAYVFTDYWEDIGTIRSFFDANMALCEQPPKFEFYDPKTPFFTSPRYLPPTKSDKCRIKDAIISHGCFLRECTIEHSIVGVRSRLNSGCELKNTMMMGADLYETEDEISRLLSDGKVPIGVGENTKISNCIIDMSARVGRNVVITNSEGVQEADRPEEGYYIRSGIVVILKNATIKDGTRAPYPTAALRRLRPTATRPRRRHLSSSGAVATRAAVPLRSLLPSPIRARRGTDRPWQVIKT
;
A
#
# COMPACT_ATOMS: atom_id res chain seq x y z
N MET A 1 -18.98 5.26 35.82
CA MET A 1 -19.14 3.92 36.39
C MET A 1 -17.96 3.09 35.94
N GLN A 2 -17.09 2.71 36.87
CA GLN A 2 -16.07 1.67 36.67
C GLN A 2 -16.79 0.33 36.56
N PHE A 3 -16.41 -0.51 35.61
CA PHE A 3 -16.54 -1.95 35.77
C PHE A 3 -15.25 -2.63 35.37
N SER A 4 -14.79 -3.43 36.33
CA SER A 4 -13.59 -4.22 36.39
C SER A 4 -13.63 -5.43 35.47
N SER A 5 -12.44 -5.82 35.05
CA SER A 5 -12.04 -7.11 34.51
C SER A 5 -12.45 -8.30 35.38
N VAL A 6 -12.63 -9.46 34.74
CA VAL A 6 -11.97 -10.77 35.01
C VAL A 6 -12.81 -11.86 34.33
N LEU A 7 -12.25 -12.55 33.33
CA LEU A 7 -12.56 -13.95 33.03
C LEU A 7 -11.30 -14.69 32.49
N PRO A 8 -11.17 -16.00 32.71
CA PRO A 8 -9.90 -16.72 32.68
C PRO A 8 -9.62 -17.45 31.36
N LEU A 9 -8.32 -17.69 31.14
CA LEU A 9 -7.75 -18.59 30.13
C LEU A 9 -7.97 -20.05 30.54
N GLU A 10 -8.61 -20.86 29.69
CA GLU A 10 -8.37 -22.31 29.65
C GLU A 10 -8.43 -22.83 28.21
N GLY A 11 -7.44 -23.66 27.88
CA GLY A 11 -7.18 -24.22 26.55
C GLY A 11 -8.14 -25.35 26.18
N LYS A 12 -8.45 -25.43 24.89
CA LYS A 12 -9.17 -26.54 24.29
C LYS A 12 -8.18 -27.64 23.89
N ALA A 13 -8.18 -28.74 24.65
CA ALA A 13 -7.75 -30.05 24.16
C ALA A 13 -8.99 -30.92 23.96
N CYS A 14 -9.10 -31.47 22.76
CA CYS A 14 -10.21 -32.28 22.29
C CYS A 14 -10.07 -33.71 22.84
N VAL A 15 -11.02 -34.19 23.65
CA VAL A 15 -11.19 -35.62 23.94
C VAL A 15 -12.68 -35.97 23.94
N THR A 16 -13.00 -37.02 23.20
CA THR A 16 -14.31 -37.61 22.94
C THR A 16 -15.08 -38.02 24.20
N PRO A 17 -16.43 -37.90 24.24
CA PRO A 17 -17.21 -38.44 25.35
C PRO A 17 -17.75 -39.85 25.04
N ILE A 18 -17.50 -40.77 25.97
CA ILE A 18 -18.19 -42.05 26.11
C ILE A 18 -19.51 -41.81 26.87
N ARG A 19 -20.60 -42.36 26.33
CA ARG A 19 -21.96 -42.39 26.91
C ARG A 19 -22.04 -43.13 28.24
N ARG A 20 -22.80 -42.56 29.18
CA ARG A 20 -23.70 -43.16 30.22
C ARG A 20 -24.33 -41.93 30.92
N GLY A 21 -25.62 -41.75 31.19
CA GLY A 21 -26.78 -42.62 31.38
C GLY A 21 -27.51 -42.12 32.64
N GLY A 22 -28.82 -41.89 32.58
CA GLY A 22 -29.69 -41.50 33.71
C GLY A 22 -30.03 -40.00 33.74
N GLU A 23 -31.27 -39.57 33.43
CA GLU A 23 -32.43 -39.48 34.37
C GLU A 23 -32.17 -38.46 35.49
N SER A 24 -33.00 -37.47 35.83
CA SER A 24 -34.44 -37.25 35.64
C SER A 24 -34.82 -35.82 36.09
N SER A 25 -35.86 -35.26 35.45
CA SER A 25 -36.99 -34.49 36.01
C SER A 25 -36.83 -33.20 36.84
N GLY A 26 -37.62 -32.19 36.45
CA GLY A 26 -38.38 -31.30 37.36
C GLY A 26 -37.89 -29.86 37.45
N SER A 27 -38.34 -28.92 36.61
CA SER A 27 -39.50 -28.02 36.85
C SER A 27 -39.63 -27.52 38.29
N ASP A 28 -39.44 -26.22 38.55
CA ASP A 28 -40.57 -25.28 38.54
C ASP A 28 -40.20 -23.79 38.70
N ARG A 29 -41.12 -22.97 38.21
CA ARG A 29 -41.16 -21.50 38.21
C ARG A 29 -41.61 -20.94 39.57
N LEU A 30 -41.20 -19.71 39.94
CA LEU A 30 -42.04 -18.49 40.04
C LEU A 30 -41.49 -17.38 40.99
N ARG A 31 -41.41 -16.17 40.42
CA ARG A 31 -41.83 -14.82 40.89
C ARG A 31 -41.30 -14.13 42.17
N ILE A 32 -40.69 -12.96 41.91
CA ILE A 32 -41.05 -11.56 42.29
C ILE A 32 -41.39 -11.24 43.76
N GLY A 33 -40.70 -10.23 44.31
CA GLY A 33 -41.20 -9.38 45.39
C GLY A 33 -40.20 -8.30 45.85
N ASP A 34 -40.52 -7.03 45.59
CA ASP A 34 -39.84 -5.80 46.01
C ASP A 34 -39.79 -5.59 47.54
N ASN A 35 -38.75 -4.91 48.06
CA ASN A 35 -38.86 -3.55 48.61
C ASN A 35 -37.61 -3.04 49.37
N SER A 36 -37.39 -1.75 49.18
CA SER A 36 -36.69 -0.70 49.97
C SER A 36 -36.22 -0.99 51.41
N SER A 37 -35.04 -0.46 51.79
CA SER A 37 -34.92 0.75 52.64
C SER A 37 -33.46 1.07 53.02
N SER A 38 -33.26 2.34 53.36
CA SER A 38 -32.07 3.13 53.67
C SER A 38 -31.36 2.80 55.01
N ILE A 39 -30.10 3.25 55.19
CA ILE A 39 -29.63 4.14 56.29
C ILE A 39 -28.08 4.22 56.43
N LYS A 40 -27.60 5.47 56.32
CA LYS A 40 -26.53 6.24 57.04
C LYS A 40 -25.01 5.99 56.95
N HIS A 41 -24.37 7.15 56.83
CA HIS A 41 -22.97 7.57 56.95
C HIS A 41 -22.34 7.41 58.34
N GLU A 42 -21.01 7.28 58.38
CA GLU A 42 -20.18 7.97 59.39
C GLU A 42 -18.79 8.35 58.86
N ARG A 43 -18.31 9.54 59.24
CA ARG A 43 -17.00 10.15 58.98
C ARG A 43 -16.17 10.11 60.26
N ALA A 44 -14.85 9.95 60.17
CA ALA A 44 -13.94 10.44 61.21
C ALA A 44 -12.58 10.87 60.66
N SER A 45 -12.06 11.95 61.25
CA SER A 45 -10.98 12.82 60.79
C SER A 45 -9.59 12.49 61.36
N ARG A 46 -8.59 13.10 60.71
CA ARG A 46 -7.14 13.17 60.95
C ARG A 46 -6.70 13.51 62.39
N ARG A 47 -5.53 12.98 62.79
CA ARG A 47 -4.50 13.68 63.57
C ARG A 47 -3.09 13.19 63.21
N MET A 48 -2.15 14.14 63.12
CA MET A 48 -0.73 13.97 62.81
C MET A 48 0.08 13.49 64.03
N CYS A 49 1.21 12.82 63.80
CA CYS A 49 2.46 12.99 64.54
C CYS A 49 3.66 12.74 63.59
N LEU A 50 4.67 13.60 63.71
CA LEU A 50 5.91 13.66 62.95
C LEU A 50 6.97 12.66 63.44
N GLY A 51 7.82 12.20 62.51
CA GLY A 51 9.27 12.04 62.73
C GLY A 51 9.81 10.63 62.99
N ALA A 52 10.51 10.05 62.00
CA ALA A 52 11.90 9.56 62.11
C ALA A 52 12.28 8.69 60.89
N ARG A 53 13.50 8.92 60.36
CA ARG A 53 14.15 8.14 59.28
C ARG A 53 14.64 6.79 59.80
N CYS A 54 14.56 5.73 58.99
CA CYS A 54 15.44 4.55 59.05
C CYS A 54 15.24 3.69 57.76
N SER A 55 16.18 3.73 56.82
CA SER A 55 17.20 2.69 56.53
C SER A 55 16.67 1.39 55.91
N THR A 56 17.23 1.11 54.74
CA THR A 56 17.21 -0.11 53.91
C THR A 56 17.09 -1.42 54.69
N ARG A 57 16.09 -2.25 54.35
CA ARG A 57 16.03 -3.66 54.76
C ARG A 57 16.44 -4.56 53.60
N SER A 58 17.61 -5.16 53.77
CA SER A 58 18.09 -6.37 53.13
C SER A 58 17.15 -7.54 53.47
N ALA A 59 16.72 -8.28 52.45
CA ALA A 59 15.98 -9.51 52.63
C ALA A 59 16.97 -10.68 52.87
N GLN A 60 16.97 -11.23 54.08
CA GLN A 60 17.65 -12.49 54.39
C GLN A 60 16.79 -13.66 53.87
N ARG A 61 17.42 -14.57 53.13
CA ARG A 61 16.84 -15.84 52.68
C ARG A 61 17.31 -16.95 53.63
N VAL A 62 16.37 -17.70 54.18
CA VAL A 62 16.61 -18.87 55.04
C VAL A 62 17.25 -19.97 54.18
N LEU A 63 18.41 -20.48 54.61
CA LEU A 63 19.10 -21.62 54.03
C LEU A 63 18.54 -22.90 54.66
N THR A 64 17.94 -23.78 53.86
CA THR A 64 17.77 -25.19 54.21
C THR A 64 18.96 -25.95 53.63
N SER A 65 19.72 -26.61 54.49
CA SER A 65 20.80 -27.51 54.13
C SER A 65 20.21 -28.85 53.71
N ASP A 66 20.38 -29.23 52.44
CA ASP A 66 20.58 -30.62 52.02
C ASP A 66 21.20 -30.59 50.62
N ALA A 67 22.52 -30.79 50.57
CA ALA A 67 23.31 -30.83 49.35
C ALA A 67 23.62 -32.29 48.98
N SER A 68 23.35 -32.66 47.73
CA SER A 68 24.00 -33.78 47.05
C SER A 68 25.00 -33.19 46.03
N PRO A 69 26.23 -33.71 45.92
CA PRO A 69 27.22 -33.17 44.99
C PRO A 69 26.98 -33.71 43.57
N ASP A 70 27.42 -32.94 42.58
CA ASP A 70 27.47 -33.24 41.15
C ASP A 70 26.22 -32.96 40.31
N THR A 71 25.88 -31.68 40.19
CA THR A 71 25.58 -31.11 38.86
C THR A 71 26.04 -29.66 38.84
N LEU A 72 27.26 -29.41 38.36
CA LEU A 72 27.68 -28.06 37.94
C LEU A 72 26.87 -27.69 36.69
N VAL A 73 25.65 -27.19 36.90
CA VAL A 73 24.93 -26.46 35.87
C VAL A 73 25.65 -25.12 35.73
N VAL A 74 26.61 -25.07 34.79
CA VAL A 74 27.10 -23.81 34.26
C VAL A 74 25.89 -23.10 33.66
N ARG A 75 25.27 -22.21 34.44
CA ARG A 75 24.31 -21.25 33.92
C ARG A 75 25.10 -20.24 33.10
N THR A 76 25.47 -20.60 31.88
CA THR A 76 25.72 -19.60 30.85
C THR A 76 24.40 -18.86 30.68
N SER A 77 24.28 -17.70 31.31
CA SER A 77 23.28 -16.71 30.94
C SER A 77 23.63 -16.23 29.53
N PHE A 78 23.30 -17.02 28.51
CA PHE A 78 23.16 -16.51 27.16
C PHE A 78 22.06 -15.46 27.24
N ARG A 79 22.44 -14.18 27.37
CA ARG A 79 21.53 -13.09 27.06
C ARG A 79 21.20 -13.26 25.59
N ARG A 80 20.01 -13.78 25.29
CA ARG A 80 19.45 -13.65 23.95
C ARG A 80 19.30 -12.15 23.73
N ASN A 81 20.02 -11.58 22.76
CA ASN A 81 19.86 -10.18 22.39
C ASN A 81 18.51 -10.08 21.67
N TYR A 82 17.47 -9.76 22.43
CA TYR A 82 16.17 -9.47 21.85
C TYR A 82 16.23 -8.09 21.19
N ALA A 83 15.74 -8.00 19.96
CA ALA A 83 15.63 -6.74 19.25
C ALA A 83 14.69 -5.79 20.00
N ASP A 84 15.13 -4.55 20.23
CA ASP A 84 14.31 -3.50 20.82
C ASP A 84 13.66 -2.66 19.69
N PRO A 85 12.32 -2.54 19.62
CA PRO A 85 11.66 -1.64 18.68
C PRO A 85 12.15 -0.19 18.76
N ASN A 86 12.69 0.23 19.91
CA ASN A 86 13.25 1.56 20.09
C ASN A 86 14.52 1.80 19.28
N GLU A 87 15.26 0.74 18.95
CA GLU A 87 16.50 0.79 18.17
C GLU A 87 16.27 0.80 16.66
N VAL A 88 15.00 0.85 16.25
CA VAL A 88 14.56 0.73 14.86
C VAL A 88 13.95 2.04 14.37
N ALA A 89 14.38 2.49 13.20
CA ALA A 89 13.71 3.54 12.44
C ALA A 89 13.19 2.97 11.11
N ALA A 90 11.95 3.27 10.75
CA ALA A 90 11.34 2.85 9.50
C ALA A 90 11.39 3.98 8.47
N VAL A 91 11.74 3.65 7.23
CA VAL A 91 11.70 4.53 6.06
C VAL A 91 10.76 3.91 5.04
N ILE A 92 9.60 4.54 4.85
CA ILE A 92 8.60 4.13 3.87
C ILE A 92 8.86 4.88 2.57
N LEU A 93 9.18 4.14 1.52
CA LEU A 93 9.37 4.66 0.18
C LEU A 93 8.01 4.77 -0.50
N GLY A 94 7.48 5.99 -0.57
CA GLY A 94 6.19 6.30 -1.17
C GLY A 94 6.17 6.28 -2.69
N GLY A 95 7.21 5.75 -3.33
CA GLY A 95 7.34 5.67 -4.78
C GLY A 95 7.78 6.97 -5.45
N GLY A 96 8.23 6.82 -6.70
CA GLY A 96 8.69 7.91 -7.56
C GLY A 96 7.54 8.61 -8.30
N THR A 97 7.63 8.70 -9.63
CA THR A 97 6.63 9.35 -10.49
C THR A 97 5.25 8.66 -10.52
N GLY A 98 5.12 7.46 -9.93
CA GLY A 98 3.84 6.76 -9.81
C GLY A 98 3.24 6.30 -11.14
N THR A 99 4.05 6.13 -12.19
CA THR A 99 3.59 5.84 -13.56
C THR A 99 2.85 4.51 -13.70
N GLN A 100 3.16 3.52 -12.86
CA GLN A 100 2.57 2.18 -12.96
C GLN A 100 1.11 2.10 -12.48
N LEU A 101 0.72 2.98 -11.55
CA LEU A 101 -0.68 3.15 -11.10
C LEU A 101 -1.39 4.29 -11.83
N PHE A 102 -0.79 4.85 -12.88
CA PHE A 102 -1.49 5.83 -13.70
C PHE A 102 -2.76 5.19 -14.30
N PRO A 103 -3.93 5.85 -14.22
CA PRO A 103 -4.13 7.27 -13.88
C PRO A 103 -4.49 7.58 -12.42
N LEU A 104 -4.50 6.60 -11.52
CA LEU A 104 -4.86 6.79 -10.10
C LEU A 104 -3.88 7.71 -9.36
N THR A 105 -2.69 7.89 -9.89
CA THR A 105 -1.60 8.74 -9.36
C THR A 105 -1.50 10.11 -10.05
N SER A 106 -2.39 10.42 -11.00
CA SER A 106 -2.36 11.69 -11.75
C SER A 106 -2.39 12.94 -10.86
N THR A 107 -3.18 12.91 -9.78
CA THR A 107 -3.36 14.05 -8.86
C THR A 107 -3.04 13.71 -7.40
N ARG A 108 -2.41 12.57 -7.13
CA ARG A 108 -2.08 12.11 -5.76
C ARG A 108 -0.82 11.24 -5.76
N ALA A 109 -0.13 11.21 -4.62
CA ALA A 109 0.98 10.27 -4.41
C ALA A 109 0.46 8.83 -4.41
N THR A 110 1.29 7.87 -4.86
CA THR A 110 0.98 6.42 -4.77
C THR A 110 0.47 6.01 -3.39
N PRO A 111 1.10 6.38 -2.25
CA PRO A 111 0.66 5.93 -0.94
C PRO A 111 -0.70 6.49 -0.53
N ALA A 112 -1.18 7.53 -1.22
CA ALA A 112 -2.48 8.14 -0.99
C ALA A 112 -3.61 7.49 -1.81
N VAL A 113 -3.32 6.51 -2.67
CA VAL A 113 -4.33 5.78 -3.45
C VAL A 113 -5.26 5.00 -2.50
N PRO A 114 -6.59 5.16 -2.60
CA PRO A 114 -7.55 4.40 -1.79
C PRO A 114 -7.51 2.90 -2.08
N VAL A 115 -7.66 2.05 -1.05
CA VAL A 115 -7.69 0.58 -1.15
C VAL A 115 -8.70 0.02 -0.16
N GLY A 116 -9.31 -1.14 -0.44
CA GLY A 116 -10.17 -1.84 0.51
C GLY A 116 -11.41 -1.05 0.97
N GLY A 117 -11.86 -0.07 0.17
CA GLY A 117 -13.06 0.73 0.41
C GLY A 117 -12.88 1.97 1.30
N CYS A 118 -12.10 1.88 2.37
CA CYS A 118 -11.91 3.00 3.31
C CYS A 118 -10.46 3.36 3.63
N TYR A 119 -9.51 2.46 3.34
CA TYR A 119 -8.08 2.61 3.61
C TYR A 119 -7.35 3.32 2.47
N ARG A 120 -6.06 3.60 2.68
CA ARG A 120 -5.10 4.00 1.65
C ARG A 120 -3.88 3.10 1.69
N LEU A 121 -3.12 3.04 0.60
CA LEU A 121 -1.91 2.19 0.53
C LEU A 121 -0.93 2.45 1.69
N ILE A 122 -0.75 3.71 2.09
CA ILE A 122 0.13 4.07 3.23
C ILE A 122 -0.32 3.45 4.56
N ASP A 123 -1.59 3.12 4.72
CA ASP A 123 -2.12 2.57 5.98
C ASP A 123 -1.51 1.19 6.28
N ILE A 124 -1.09 0.45 5.25
CA ILE A 124 -0.54 -0.89 5.39
C ILE A 124 0.82 -0.87 6.10
N PRO A 125 1.88 -0.25 5.54
CA PRO A 125 3.18 -0.21 6.21
C PRO A 125 3.12 0.58 7.52
N MET A 126 2.30 1.63 7.62
CA MET A 126 2.14 2.40 8.86
C MET A 126 1.53 1.57 9.99
N SER A 127 0.49 0.79 9.71
CA SER A 127 -0.15 -0.05 10.73
C SER A 127 0.75 -1.21 11.13
N ASN A 128 1.47 -1.83 10.18
CA ASN A 128 2.45 -2.86 10.48
C ASN A 128 3.57 -2.30 11.39
N CYS A 129 4.09 -1.09 11.11
CA CYS A 129 5.06 -0.44 11.99
C CYS A 129 4.49 -0.21 13.39
N PHE A 130 3.29 0.35 13.49
CA PHE A 130 2.65 0.61 14.78
C PHE A 130 2.43 -0.68 15.58
N ASN A 131 1.89 -1.72 14.94
CA ASN A 131 1.65 -3.02 15.57
C ASN A 131 2.95 -3.72 15.98
N SER A 132 4.05 -3.44 15.28
CA SER A 132 5.42 -3.91 15.64
C SER A 132 6.10 -3.05 16.72
N GLY A 133 5.44 -2.02 17.25
CA GLY A 133 6.02 -1.08 18.22
C GLY A 133 7.03 -0.09 17.63
N ILE A 134 7.18 -0.03 16.31
CA ILE A 134 8.12 0.87 15.62
C ILE A 134 7.47 2.24 15.46
N ASN A 135 7.93 3.20 16.26
CA ASN A 135 7.31 4.52 16.39
C ASN A 135 8.08 5.66 15.69
N LYS A 136 9.19 5.37 15.02
CA LYS A 136 10.05 6.34 14.34
C LYS A 136 9.96 6.09 12.84
N ILE A 137 9.12 6.86 12.15
CA ILE A 137 8.73 6.56 10.76
C ILE A 137 8.95 7.79 9.87
N PHE A 138 9.71 7.61 8.80
CA PHE A 138 9.92 8.61 7.76
C PHE A 138 9.21 8.15 6.48
N VAL A 139 8.32 8.97 5.95
CA VAL A 139 7.59 8.68 4.71
C VAL A 139 8.15 9.56 3.60
N MET A 140 8.86 8.96 2.66
CA MET A 140 9.47 9.67 1.54
C MET A 140 8.52 9.71 0.35
N THR A 141 8.24 10.89 -0.20
CA THR A 141 7.31 11.04 -1.34
C THR A 141 7.82 12.08 -2.33
N GLN A 142 7.65 11.83 -3.62
CA GLN A 142 8.16 12.74 -4.65
C GLN A 142 7.12 13.76 -5.13
N PHE A 143 5.83 13.38 -5.19
CA PHE A 143 4.75 14.22 -5.74
C PHE A 143 3.52 14.29 -4.84
N ASN A 144 2.69 15.32 -5.07
CA ASN A 144 1.29 15.37 -4.67
C ASN A 144 1.01 14.96 -3.20
N SER A 145 1.83 15.47 -2.28
CA SER A 145 1.86 15.08 -0.86
C SER A 145 0.73 15.67 0.00
N ALA A 146 0.00 16.69 -0.47
CA ALA A 146 -1.00 17.36 0.37
C ALA A 146 -2.09 16.43 0.91
N SER A 147 -2.62 15.53 0.06
CA SER A 147 -3.63 14.55 0.48
C SER A 147 -3.06 13.49 1.41
N LEU A 148 -1.79 13.13 1.23
CA LEU A 148 -1.04 12.17 2.06
C LEU A 148 -0.77 12.76 3.43
N ASN A 149 -0.18 13.96 3.49
CA ASN A 149 0.11 14.70 4.74
C ASN A 149 -1.15 14.87 5.59
N ARG A 150 -2.27 15.28 4.98
CA ARG A 150 -3.54 15.42 5.69
C ARG A 150 -4.02 14.09 6.27
N HIS A 151 -3.85 12.99 5.54
CA HIS A 151 -4.28 11.65 5.99
C HIS A 151 -3.40 11.14 7.12
N ILE A 152 -2.08 11.23 6.98
CA ILE A 152 -1.13 10.84 8.02
C ILE A 152 -1.37 11.65 9.29
N HIS A 153 -1.49 12.98 9.15
CA HIS A 153 -1.73 13.85 10.30
C HIS A 153 -3.03 13.49 11.02
N ARG A 154 -4.14 13.29 10.31
CA ARG A 154 -5.43 12.93 10.94
C ARG A 154 -5.44 11.55 11.58
N THR A 155 -4.70 10.59 11.02
CA THR A 155 -4.73 9.20 11.48
C THR A 155 -3.76 8.95 12.62
N TYR A 156 -2.52 9.42 12.47
CA TYR A 156 -1.39 9.01 13.30
C TYR A 156 -0.84 10.12 14.22
N LEU A 157 -1.22 11.38 14.02
CA LEU A 157 -0.68 12.52 14.79
C LEU A 157 -1.73 13.37 15.53
N GLY A 158 -2.94 13.50 14.96
CA GLY A 158 -3.91 14.55 15.30
C GLY A 158 -5.17 14.09 16.02
N GLY A 159 -5.27 12.83 16.46
CA GLY A 159 -6.40 12.36 17.28
C GLY A 159 -6.97 10.97 16.97
N GLY A 160 -6.32 10.17 16.12
CA GLY A 160 -6.69 8.77 15.90
C GLY A 160 -5.97 7.83 16.87
N ILE A 161 -4.64 7.73 16.73
CA ILE A 161 -3.78 6.83 17.48
C ILE A 161 -2.61 7.61 18.05
N ASN A 162 -2.31 7.41 19.34
CA ASN A 162 -1.20 8.07 20.00
C ASN A 162 0.04 7.19 19.92
N PHE A 163 1.00 7.54 19.07
CA PHE A 163 2.37 7.06 19.22
C PHE A 163 2.97 7.70 20.48
N THR A 164 3.08 6.95 21.57
CA THR A 164 3.82 7.44 22.73
C THR A 164 5.31 7.52 22.35
N ASP A 165 5.86 8.74 22.33
CA ASP A 165 7.25 9.08 21.95
C ASP A 165 7.65 8.77 20.49
N GLY A 166 6.67 8.63 19.59
CA GLY A 166 6.93 8.43 18.16
C GLY A 166 6.94 9.72 17.35
N SER A 167 7.67 9.69 16.24
CA SER A 167 7.69 10.76 15.24
C SER A 167 7.38 10.16 13.87
N VAL A 168 6.32 10.68 13.24
CA VAL A 168 5.99 10.37 11.84
C VAL A 168 6.26 11.61 11.02
N GLU A 169 7.27 11.57 10.15
CA GLU A 169 7.68 12.71 9.32
C GLU A 169 7.50 12.39 7.85
N VAL A 170 6.83 13.27 7.12
CA VAL A 170 6.68 13.14 5.66
C VAL A 170 7.73 14.00 4.97
N LEU A 171 8.69 13.34 4.33
CA LEU A 171 9.81 13.95 3.62
C LEU A 171 9.47 14.01 2.13
N ALA A 172 8.93 15.15 1.72
CA ALA A 172 8.62 15.41 0.32
C ALA A 172 9.86 15.94 -0.42
N ALA A 173 10.16 15.40 -1.61
CA ALA A 173 11.20 15.96 -2.46
C ALA A 173 10.90 17.44 -2.76
N THR A 174 11.81 18.33 -2.41
CA THR A 174 11.72 19.76 -2.74
C THR A 174 12.82 20.12 -3.74
N GLN A 175 12.57 21.14 -4.56
CA GLN A 175 13.62 21.71 -5.40
C GLN A 175 14.58 22.49 -4.50
N MET A 176 15.81 21.99 -4.33
CA MET A 176 16.86 22.74 -3.63
C MET A 176 17.39 23.85 -4.57
N PRO A 177 17.59 25.09 -4.08
CA PRO A 177 18.18 26.16 -4.89
C PRO A 177 19.60 25.77 -5.34
N GLY A 178 19.84 25.74 -6.66
CA GLY A 178 21.16 25.44 -7.24
C GLY A 178 21.33 24.06 -7.88
N GLU A 179 20.35 23.16 -7.74
CA GLU A 179 20.34 21.85 -8.42
C GLU A 179 19.36 21.83 -9.62
N ALA A 180 19.74 21.11 -10.68
CA ALA A 180 18.79 20.76 -11.74
C ALA A 180 17.63 19.97 -11.12
N ALA A 181 16.38 20.28 -11.51
CA ALA A 181 15.14 19.80 -10.89
C ALA A 181 15.30 18.47 -10.12
N GLY A 182 15.34 18.55 -8.78
CA GLY A 182 15.78 17.50 -7.85
C GLY A 182 14.83 16.31 -7.66
N TRP A 183 14.42 15.67 -8.75
CA TRP A 183 13.56 14.50 -8.77
C TRP A 183 14.35 13.27 -8.25
N PHE A 184 13.70 12.33 -7.54
CA PHE A 184 14.33 11.06 -7.16
C PHE A 184 14.62 10.26 -8.43
N GLN A 185 15.84 9.77 -8.56
CA GLN A 185 16.26 8.92 -9.68
C GLN A 185 15.97 7.44 -9.43
N GLY A 186 15.84 7.05 -8.16
CA GLY A 186 15.52 5.69 -7.73
C GLY A 186 15.29 5.59 -6.23
N THR A 187 15.10 4.37 -5.73
CA THR A 187 14.76 4.09 -4.34
C THR A 187 15.87 4.46 -3.36
N ALA A 188 17.13 4.20 -3.70
CA ALA A 188 18.29 4.55 -2.89
C ALA A 188 18.59 6.05 -2.93
N ASP A 189 18.37 6.68 -4.09
CA ASP A 189 18.50 8.14 -4.24
C ASP A 189 17.51 8.90 -3.34
N ALA A 190 16.28 8.41 -3.21
CA ALA A 190 15.29 9.00 -2.30
C ALA A 190 15.79 9.04 -0.84
N VAL A 191 16.36 7.93 -0.35
CA VAL A 191 16.96 7.87 0.99
C VAL A 191 18.16 8.79 1.07
N ARG A 192 19.05 8.76 0.06
CA ARG A 192 20.28 9.57 0.02
C ARG A 192 20.03 11.06 0.20
N LYS A 193 19.03 11.62 -0.48
CA LYS A 193 18.70 13.06 -0.38
C LYS A 193 18.27 13.50 1.01
N PHE A 194 17.77 12.57 1.83
CA PHE A 194 17.33 12.83 3.19
C PHE A 194 18.24 12.21 4.26
N ILE A 195 19.40 11.67 3.89
CA ILE A 195 20.36 11.11 4.86
C ILE A 195 20.69 12.11 5.96
N TRP A 196 20.82 13.40 5.63
CA TRP A 196 21.12 14.43 6.62
C TRP A 196 20.01 14.59 7.68
N VAL A 197 18.74 14.40 7.31
CA VAL A 197 17.60 14.39 8.25
C VAL A 197 17.70 13.17 9.16
N LEU A 198 17.95 12.01 8.56
CA LEU A 198 18.12 10.75 9.29
C LEU A 198 19.28 10.84 10.28
N GLU A 199 20.45 11.34 9.83
CA GLU A 199 21.64 11.53 10.67
C GLU A 199 21.39 12.51 11.82
N ASP A 200 20.73 13.63 11.56
CA ASP A 200 20.43 14.60 12.63
C ASP A 200 19.49 14.01 13.68
N TYR A 201 18.50 13.24 13.23
CA TYR A 201 17.59 12.51 14.11
C TYR A 201 18.31 11.43 14.94
N TYR A 202 19.29 10.73 14.35
CA TYR A 202 20.03 9.65 15.02
C TYR A 202 21.05 10.12 16.06
N LYS A 203 21.56 11.36 15.99
CA LYS A 203 22.55 11.88 16.97
C LYS A 203 22.11 11.78 18.42
N HIS A 204 20.80 11.82 18.66
CA HIS A 204 20.21 11.85 20.00
C HIS A 204 19.40 10.60 20.35
N LYS A 205 19.41 9.58 19.49
CA LYS A 205 18.66 8.33 19.68
C LYS A 205 19.54 7.11 19.42
N ALA A 206 19.37 6.06 20.20
CA ALA A 206 20.03 4.78 19.95
C ALA A 206 19.31 4.06 18.81
N ILE A 207 19.63 4.41 17.55
CA ILE A 207 19.12 3.69 16.36
C ILE A 207 20.24 2.82 15.81
N GLU A 208 20.01 1.51 15.80
CA GLU A 208 20.95 0.52 15.28
C GLU A 208 20.48 -0.06 13.94
N HIS A 209 19.17 -0.11 13.72
CA HIS A 209 18.56 -0.73 12.55
C HIS A 209 17.66 0.25 11.78
N ILE A 210 17.76 0.21 10.45
CA ILE A 210 16.90 0.96 9.54
C ILE A 210 16.08 -0.03 8.72
N LEU A 211 14.77 0.04 8.87
CA LEU A 211 13.79 -0.75 8.13
C LEU A 211 13.33 0.04 6.90
N ILE A 212 13.64 -0.43 5.70
CA ILE A 212 13.16 0.14 4.43
C ILE A 212 11.90 -0.62 4.00
N LEU A 213 10.82 0.11 3.72
CA LEU A 213 9.52 -0.44 3.35
C LEU A 213 9.01 0.14 2.03
N SER A 214 8.36 -0.69 1.21
CA SER A 214 7.59 -0.21 0.07
C SER A 214 6.21 0.32 0.48
N GLY A 215 5.71 1.33 -0.24
CA GLY A 215 4.44 1.99 0.03
C GLY A 215 3.24 1.49 -0.80
N ASP A 216 3.39 0.41 -1.56
CA ASP A 216 2.44 -0.04 -2.60
C ASP A 216 2.15 -1.55 -2.57
N GLN A 217 2.19 -2.16 -1.39
CA GLN A 217 2.01 -3.60 -1.19
C GLN A 217 0.92 -3.89 -0.17
N LEU A 218 0.28 -5.05 -0.29
CA LEU A 218 -0.77 -5.55 0.60
C LEU A 218 -0.30 -6.80 1.32
N TYR A 219 -0.04 -6.66 2.63
CA TYR A 219 0.38 -7.75 3.52
C TYR A 219 0.21 -7.32 4.98
N ARG A 220 0.23 -8.29 5.89
CA ARG A 220 0.31 -8.08 7.34
C ARG A 220 1.56 -8.78 7.86
N MET A 221 2.42 -8.05 8.56
CA MET A 221 3.68 -8.58 9.07
C MET A 221 4.05 -7.92 10.39
N ASP A 222 4.51 -8.73 11.34
CA ASP A 222 5.26 -8.24 12.50
C ASP A 222 6.73 -8.07 12.10
N TYR A 223 7.18 -6.83 12.02
CA TYR A 223 8.54 -6.53 11.61
C TYR A 223 9.57 -6.93 12.68
N MET A 224 9.16 -7.10 13.94
CA MET A 224 10.09 -7.49 14.99
C MET A 224 10.59 -8.92 14.82
N GLU A 225 9.83 -9.81 14.17
CA GLU A 225 10.31 -11.15 13.81
C GLU A 225 11.44 -11.08 12.78
N LEU A 226 11.28 -10.23 11.75
CA LEU A 226 12.30 -9.96 10.74
C LEU A 226 13.56 -9.33 11.35
N ILE A 227 13.39 -8.37 12.25
CA ILE A 227 14.49 -7.67 12.91
C ILE A 227 15.19 -8.60 13.90
N GLN A 228 14.45 -9.46 14.61
CA GLN A 228 15.04 -10.46 15.49
C GLN A 228 15.93 -11.42 14.69
N LYS A 229 15.48 -11.89 13.52
CA LYS A 229 16.33 -12.70 12.63
C LYS A 229 17.59 -11.93 12.20
N HIS A 230 17.44 -10.67 11.83
CA HIS A 230 18.57 -9.81 11.45
C HIS A 230 19.64 -9.72 12.56
N VAL A 231 19.20 -9.59 13.81
CA VAL A 231 20.08 -9.56 15.00
C VAL A 231 20.70 -10.95 15.26
N ASP A 232 19.90 -12.01 15.23
CA ASP A 232 20.34 -13.38 15.51
C ASP A 232 21.42 -13.84 14.51
N ASP A 233 21.29 -13.48 13.23
CA ASP A 233 22.26 -13.82 12.19
C ASP A 233 23.45 -12.85 12.11
N ASN A 234 23.47 -11.80 12.97
CA ASN A 234 24.40 -10.67 12.88
C ASN A 234 24.52 -10.14 11.43
N ALA A 235 23.38 -10.03 10.76
CA ALA A 235 23.31 -9.62 9.37
C ALA A 235 23.64 -8.13 9.21
N ASP A 236 24.28 -7.77 8.11
CA ASP A 236 24.46 -6.37 7.74
C ASP A 236 23.22 -5.86 7.00
N ILE A 237 22.59 -6.76 6.23
CA ILE A 237 21.35 -6.54 5.49
C ILE A 237 20.49 -7.81 5.60
N THR A 238 19.21 -7.66 5.89
CA THR A 238 18.23 -8.76 5.79
C THR A 238 17.14 -8.40 4.80
N LEU A 239 16.87 -9.28 3.84
CA LEU A 239 15.81 -9.14 2.84
C LEU A 239 14.60 -9.95 3.28
N SER A 240 13.42 -9.35 3.34
CA SER A 240 12.18 -10.13 3.40
C SER A 240 11.86 -10.68 2.02
N CYS A 241 11.56 -11.97 1.95
CA CYS A 241 11.32 -12.68 0.70
C CYS A 241 10.05 -13.52 0.78
N ALA A 242 9.34 -13.67 -0.33
CA ALA A 242 8.12 -14.45 -0.41
C ALA A 242 8.19 -15.48 -1.56
N PRO A 243 7.60 -16.67 -1.41
CA PRO A 243 7.49 -17.64 -2.49
C PRO A 243 6.50 -17.16 -3.57
N VAL A 244 6.91 -17.23 -4.83
CA VAL A 244 6.10 -16.75 -5.98
C VAL A 244 5.99 -17.78 -7.09
N GLY A 245 4.82 -17.78 -7.74
CA GLY A 245 4.55 -18.62 -8.90
C GLY A 245 5.26 -18.12 -10.16
N GLU A 246 5.47 -19.03 -11.12
CA GLU A 246 6.19 -18.77 -12.37
C GLU A 246 5.59 -17.62 -13.19
N SER A 247 4.26 -17.45 -13.18
CA SER A 247 3.57 -16.44 -13.99
C SER A 247 3.92 -14.98 -13.64
N ARG A 248 4.40 -14.72 -12.42
CA ARG A 248 4.73 -13.38 -11.93
C ARG A 248 6.18 -13.22 -11.49
N ALA A 249 6.97 -14.29 -11.52
CA ALA A 249 8.36 -14.27 -11.06
C ALA A 249 9.22 -13.23 -11.79
N SER A 250 8.95 -12.97 -13.08
CA SER A 250 9.68 -11.95 -13.86
C SER A 250 9.36 -10.50 -13.48
N ASP A 251 8.33 -10.27 -12.67
CA ASP A 251 7.94 -8.92 -12.24
C ASP A 251 8.71 -8.47 -10.98
N TYR A 252 9.46 -9.40 -10.36
CA TYR A 252 10.11 -9.21 -9.07
C TYR A 252 11.63 -9.39 -9.13
N GLY A 253 12.33 -8.90 -8.10
CA GLY A 253 13.71 -9.28 -7.82
C GLY A 253 13.76 -10.68 -7.20
N LEU A 254 14.32 -11.65 -7.90
CA LEU A 254 14.42 -13.03 -7.43
C LEU A 254 15.70 -13.25 -6.61
N VAL A 255 15.60 -14.13 -5.63
CA VAL A 255 16.65 -14.38 -4.63
C VAL A 255 16.95 -15.87 -4.52
N LYS A 256 18.23 -16.23 -4.41
CA LYS A 256 18.68 -17.54 -3.93
C LYS A 256 19.49 -17.37 -2.66
N PHE A 257 19.32 -18.28 -1.73
CA PHE A 257 20.07 -18.32 -0.48
C PHE A 257 20.52 -19.74 -0.16
N ASP A 258 21.55 -19.86 0.67
CA ASP A 258 22.07 -21.14 1.13
C ASP A 258 21.30 -21.70 2.34
N ASN A 259 21.74 -22.85 2.87
CA ASN A 259 21.07 -23.50 4.00
C ASN A 259 21.12 -22.70 5.32
N LEU A 260 21.98 -21.69 5.42
CA LEU A 260 22.05 -20.78 6.57
C LEU A 260 21.19 -19.53 6.36
N GLY A 261 20.56 -19.38 5.19
CA GLY A 261 19.76 -18.21 4.82
C GLY A 261 20.58 -17.10 4.15
N ARG A 262 21.89 -17.29 3.92
CA ARG A 262 22.72 -16.25 3.31
C ARG A 262 22.39 -16.15 1.84
N VAL A 263 22.13 -14.92 1.38
CA VAL A 263 21.82 -14.65 -0.02
C VAL A 263 23.07 -14.84 -0.87
N ILE A 264 23.01 -15.75 -1.84
CA ILE A 264 24.10 -16.09 -2.76
C ILE A 264 23.91 -15.47 -4.15
N GLN A 265 22.66 -15.17 -4.54
CA GLN A 265 22.34 -14.62 -5.84
C GLN A 265 21.08 -13.76 -5.75
N PHE A 266 21.12 -12.59 -6.39
CA PHE A 266 19.98 -11.70 -6.56
C PHE A 266 19.90 -11.32 -8.04
N SER A 267 18.70 -11.35 -8.61
CA SER A 267 18.47 -10.95 -10.00
C SER A 267 17.19 -10.13 -10.09
N GLU A 268 17.31 -8.87 -10.50
CA GLU A 268 16.16 -7.96 -10.62
C GLU A 268 15.39 -8.23 -11.93
N LYS A 269 14.12 -8.65 -11.80
CA LYS A 269 13.18 -8.85 -12.92
C LYS A 269 13.74 -9.69 -14.06
N PRO A 270 14.28 -10.90 -13.78
CA PRO A 270 14.92 -11.74 -14.77
C PRO A 270 13.92 -12.27 -15.80
N LYS A 271 14.40 -12.53 -17.02
CA LYS A 271 13.59 -13.03 -18.14
C LYS A 271 14.33 -14.15 -18.88
N GLY A 272 13.58 -15.04 -19.53
CA GLY A 272 14.15 -16.10 -20.36
C GLY A 272 15.07 -17.02 -19.57
N ALA A 273 16.30 -17.23 -20.05
CA ALA A 273 17.26 -18.12 -19.40
C ALA A 273 17.64 -17.69 -17.98
N ASP A 274 17.70 -16.38 -17.70
CA ASP A 274 18.01 -15.88 -16.36
C ASP A 274 16.88 -16.18 -15.38
N LEU A 275 15.62 -16.16 -15.84
CA LEU A 275 14.47 -16.54 -15.04
C LEU A 275 14.50 -18.04 -14.71
N GLU A 276 14.78 -18.90 -15.69
CA GLU A 276 14.95 -20.33 -15.45
C GLU A 276 16.09 -20.63 -14.47
N ALA A 277 17.20 -19.90 -14.60
CA ALA A 277 18.34 -20.02 -13.71
C ALA A 277 18.00 -19.64 -12.26
N MET A 278 16.95 -18.86 -12.00
CA MET A 278 16.54 -18.45 -10.66
C MET A 278 15.59 -19.43 -9.95
N LYS A 279 15.20 -20.54 -10.58
CA LYS A 279 14.39 -21.58 -9.93
C LYS A 279 15.11 -22.14 -8.70
N VAL A 280 14.34 -22.42 -7.64
CA VAL A 280 14.80 -23.02 -6.40
C VAL A 280 13.88 -24.15 -5.96
N ASP A 281 14.42 -25.13 -5.23
CA ASP A 281 13.61 -26.13 -4.56
C ASP A 281 13.00 -25.51 -3.30
N THR A 282 11.67 -25.36 -3.29
CA THR A 282 10.89 -24.81 -2.17
C THR A 282 10.35 -25.88 -1.23
N SER A 283 10.80 -27.13 -1.34
CA SER A 283 10.40 -28.23 -0.46
C SER A 283 10.62 -27.96 1.04
N PHE A 284 11.58 -27.08 1.38
CA PHE A 284 11.80 -26.63 2.75
C PHE A 284 10.60 -25.87 3.35
N LEU A 285 9.64 -25.40 2.53
CA LEU A 285 8.43 -24.70 2.95
C LEU A 285 7.22 -25.62 3.18
N ASN A 286 7.37 -26.95 3.08
CA ASN A 286 6.29 -27.92 3.30
C ASN A 286 5.61 -27.82 4.68
N PHE A 287 6.27 -27.19 5.66
CA PHE A 287 5.67 -26.97 6.99
C PHE A 287 4.73 -25.76 7.05
N ALA A 288 4.79 -24.86 6.07
CA ALA A 288 4.07 -23.58 6.05
C ALA A 288 3.10 -23.45 4.87
N ILE A 289 3.34 -24.15 3.76
CA ILE A 289 2.57 -24.03 2.51
C ILE A 289 2.16 -25.41 2.03
N ASP A 290 0.89 -25.57 1.65
CA ASP A 290 0.31 -26.85 1.25
C ASP A 290 0.98 -27.47 0.01
N ASP A 291 1.32 -26.65 -0.98
CA ASP A 291 1.93 -27.10 -2.23
C ASP A 291 3.04 -26.13 -2.69
N PRO A 292 4.25 -26.24 -2.12
CA PRO A 292 5.37 -25.36 -2.46
C PRO A 292 5.82 -25.48 -3.91
N SER A 293 5.53 -26.60 -4.57
CA SER A 293 5.92 -26.83 -5.97
C SER A 293 5.28 -25.83 -6.95
N LYS A 294 4.14 -25.23 -6.57
CA LYS A 294 3.50 -24.12 -7.30
C LYS A 294 4.30 -22.82 -7.26
N TYR A 295 5.25 -22.71 -6.35
CA TYR A 295 6.05 -21.52 -6.11
C TYR A 295 7.54 -21.84 -6.30
N PRO A 296 8.01 -22.07 -7.54
CA PRO A 296 9.40 -22.47 -7.81
C PRO A 296 10.43 -21.34 -7.67
N TYR A 297 10.02 -20.19 -7.13
CA TYR A 297 10.83 -18.98 -7.00
C TYR A 297 10.65 -18.33 -5.64
N ILE A 298 11.69 -17.63 -5.20
CA ILE A 298 11.65 -16.74 -4.04
C ILE A 298 11.90 -15.32 -4.53
N ALA A 299 10.96 -14.42 -4.26
CA ALA A 299 11.04 -13.00 -4.62
C ALA A 299 11.35 -12.15 -3.40
N SER A 300 12.18 -11.12 -3.58
CA SER A 300 12.32 -10.01 -2.64
C SER A 300 11.03 -9.23 -2.58
N MET A 301 10.54 -9.01 -1.36
CA MET A 301 9.33 -8.21 -1.12
C MET A 301 9.62 -6.71 -1.19
N GLY A 302 10.86 -6.25 -1.37
CA GLY A 302 11.16 -4.82 -1.25
C GLY A 302 11.09 -4.30 0.19
N VAL A 303 11.22 -5.19 1.17
CA VAL A 303 11.30 -4.90 2.61
C VAL A 303 12.68 -5.33 3.10
N TYR A 304 13.44 -4.36 3.63
CA TYR A 304 14.84 -4.56 3.98
C TYR A 304 15.16 -4.06 5.38
N VAL A 305 15.96 -4.79 6.13
CA VAL A 305 16.58 -4.30 7.37
C VAL A 305 18.05 -4.09 7.12
N PHE A 306 18.54 -2.88 7.39
CA PHE A 306 19.97 -2.56 7.35
C PHE A 306 20.47 -2.24 8.75
N LYS A 307 21.71 -2.63 9.05
CA LYS A 307 22.46 -1.92 10.09
C LYS A 307 22.63 -0.45 9.68
N ARG A 308 22.40 0.48 10.61
CA ARG A 308 22.45 1.92 10.35
C ARG A 308 23.76 2.34 9.69
N ASP A 309 24.89 1.95 10.26
CA ASP A 309 26.21 2.34 9.75
C ASP A 309 26.50 1.75 8.36
N VAL A 310 26.02 0.53 8.10
CA VAL A 310 26.12 -0.10 6.78
C VAL A 310 25.34 0.70 5.75
N LEU A 311 24.07 1.04 6.01
CA LEU A 311 23.27 1.84 5.08
C LEU A 311 23.93 3.19 4.77
N LEU A 312 24.39 3.89 5.80
CA LEU A 312 25.04 5.20 5.65
C LEU A 312 26.32 5.10 4.82
N ASN A 313 27.16 4.10 5.08
CA ASN A 313 28.38 3.87 4.30
C ASN A 313 28.06 3.55 2.83
N LEU A 314 27.13 2.63 2.60
CA LEU A 314 26.69 2.24 1.26
C LEU A 314 26.22 3.46 0.44
N LEU A 315 25.36 4.30 1.03
CA LEU A 315 24.76 5.41 0.29
C LEU A 315 25.66 6.64 0.13
N LYS A 316 26.55 6.93 1.10
CA LYS A 316 27.40 8.14 1.08
C LYS A 316 28.77 7.91 0.44
N SER A 317 29.35 6.73 0.61
CA SER A 317 30.76 6.49 0.32
C SER A 317 30.95 5.40 -0.72
N ARG A 318 30.42 4.19 -0.48
CA ARG A 318 30.71 3.04 -1.34
C ARG A 318 29.99 3.12 -2.69
N TYR A 319 28.72 3.50 -2.68
CA TYR A 319 27.82 3.50 -3.83
C TYR A 319 27.08 4.84 -3.99
N ALA A 320 27.82 5.95 -3.90
CA ALA A 320 27.27 7.30 -4.00
C ALA A 320 26.52 7.54 -5.34
N GLU A 321 26.97 6.90 -6.41
CA GLU A 321 26.42 7.05 -7.77
C GLU A 321 25.30 6.05 -8.12
N LEU A 322 24.97 5.11 -7.23
CA LEU A 322 23.89 4.14 -7.49
C LEU A 322 22.56 4.70 -6.99
N HIS A 323 21.49 4.53 -7.76
CA HIS A 323 20.20 5.15 -7.50
C HIS A 323 19.13 4.18 -6.99
N ASP A 324 19.31 2.87 -7.16
CA ASP A 324 18.31 1.87 -6.79
C ASP A 324 18.83 0.76 -5.84
N PHE A 325 18.01 0.39 -4.85
CA PHE A 325 18.35 -0.69 -3.92
C PHE A 325 18.36 -2.06 -4.60
N GLY A 326 17.31 -2.41 -5.34
CA GLY A 326 17.10 -3.76 -5.89
C GLY A 326 18.05 -4.06 -7.04
N SER A 327 18.07 -3.20 -8.04
CA SER A 327 18.82 -3.44 -9.28
C SER A 327 20.33 -3.14 -9.17
N GLU A 328 20.76 -2.32 -8.21
CA GLU A 328 22.14 -1.82 -8.17
C GLU A 328 22.87 -2.10 -6.85
N ILE A 329 22.33 -1.67 -5.71
CA ILE A 329 23.03 -1.77 -4.41
C ILE A 329 23.06 -3.20 -3.89
N LEU A 330 21.92 -3.89 -3.82
CA LEU A 330 21.82 -5.22 -3.23
C LEU A 330 22.70 -6.25 -3.94
N PRO A 331 22.70 -6.38 -5.28
CA PRO A 331 23.56 -7.34 -5.99
C PRO A 331 25.04 -7.16 -5.67
N ARG A 332 25.49 -5.90 -5.49
CA ARG A 332 26.88 -5.60 -5.15
C ARG A 332 27.18 -5.85 -3.67
N ALA A 333 26.24 -5.51 -2.79
CA ALA A 333 26.38 -5.72 -1.35
C ALA A 333 26.54 -7.20 -0.98
N LEU A 334 25.96 -8.14 -1.75
CA LEU A 334 26.10 -9.59 -1.54
C LEU A 334 27.57 -10.05 -1.43
N HIS A 335 28.47 -9.42 -2.19
CA HIS A 335 29.88 -9.81 -2.24
C HIS A 335 30.72 -9.27 -1.08
N GLU A 336 30.22 -8.22 -0.41
CA GLU A 336 31.00 -7.45 0.57
C GLU A 336 30.41 -7.53 1.99
N HIS A 337 29.14 -7.89 2.12
CA HIS A 337 28.38 -7.80 3.37
C HIS A 337 27.67 -9.12 3.69
N ASN A 338 27.32 -9.31 4.97
CA ASN A 338 26.47 -10.42 5.40
C ASN A 338 25.01 -10.12 5.05
N VAL A 339 24.55 -10.57 3.87
CA VAL A 339 23.17 -10.41 3.42
C VAL A 339 22.38 -11.69 3.66
N GLN A 340 21.31 -11.59 4.45
CA GLN A 340 20.47 -12.71 4.87
C GLN A 340 19.06 -12.61 4.28
N ALA A 341 18.40 -13.75 4.09
CA ALA A 341 17.01 -13.83 3.66
C ALA A 341 16.10 -14.21 4.85
N TYR A 342 14.97 -13.53 4.98
CA TYR A 342 13.85 -13.90 5.84
C TYR A 342 12.69 -14.33 4.95
N VAL A 343 12.23 -15.58 5.07
CA VAL A 343 11.15 -16.08 4.23
C VAL A 343 9.80 -15.84 4.92
N PHE A 344 9.00 -14.97 4.32
CA PHE A 344 7.63 -14.67 4.69
C PHE A 344 6.67 -15.58 3.91
N THR A 345 5.79 -16.27 4.61
CA THR A 345 4.91 -17.31 4.04
C THR A 345 3.42 -16.94 4.06
N ASP A 346 3.08 -15.80 4.64
CA ASP A 346 1.70 -15.29 4.66
C ASP A 346 1.36 -14.50 3.39
N TYR A 347 0.12 -14.01 3.29
CA TYR A 347 -0.35 -13.26 2.14
C TYR A 347 0.49 -12.01 1.88
N TRP A 348 1.03 -11.92 0.67
CA TRP A 348 1.70 -10.74 0.14
C TRP A 348 1.29 -10.53 -1.32
N GLU A 349 0.90 -9.30 -1.63
CA GLU A 349 0.61 -8.88 -2.99
C GLU A 349 1.23 -7.51 -3.27
N ASP A 350 2.03 -7.43 -4.33
CA ASP A 350 2.46 -6.16 -4.93
C ASP A 350 1.30 -5.59 -5.74
N ILE A 351 0.82 -4.41 -5.34
CA ILE A 351 -0.30 -3.70 -5.95
C ILE A 351 0.14 -2.41 -6.65
N GLY A 352 1.38 -2.38 -7.14
CA GLY A 352 1.98 -1.27 -7.88
C GLY A 352 1.49 -1.10 -9.33
N THR A 353 0.68 -2.02 -9.88
CA THR A 353 0.11 -1.91 -11.23
C THR A 353 -1.42 -1.90 -11.21
N ILE A 354 -2.09 -1.30 -12.22
CA ILE A 354 -3.56 -1.25 -12.24
C ILE A 354 -4.20 -2.64 -12.15
N ARG A 355 -3.63 -3.64 -12.85
CA ARG A 355 -4.17 -5.00 -12.85
C ARG A 355 -4.06 -5.65 -11.47
N SER A 356 -2.87 -5.65 -10.87
CA SER A 356 -2.65 -6.22 -9.54
C SER A 356 -3.46 -5.49 -8.46
N PHE A 357 -3.52 -4.16 -8.53
CA PHE A 357 -4.34 -3.34 -7.65
C PHE A 357 -5.82 -3.70 -7.75
N PHE A 358 -6.36 -3.84 -8.97
CA PHE A 358 -7.75 -4.24 -9.17
C PHE A 358 -8.01 -5.64 -8.60
N ASP A 359 -7.15 -6.60 -8.92
CA ASP A 359 -7.31 -8.01 -8.51
C ASP A 359 -7.22 -8.18 -7.01
N ALA A 360 -6.24 -7.55 -6.36
CA ALA A 360 -6.11 -7.58 -4.91
C ALA A 360 -7.34 -6.98 -4.22
N ASN A 361 -7.93 -5.89 -4.75
CA ASN A 361 -9.18 -5.35 -4.20
C ASN A 361 -10.36 -6.31 -4.43
N MET A 362 -10.49 -6.92 -5.60
CA MET A 362 -11.56 -7.89 -5.85
C MET A 362 -11.40 -9.14 -4.99
N ALA A 363 -10.17 -9.60 -4.73
CA ALA A 363 -9.88 -10.74 -3.85
C ALA A 363 -10.34 -10.52 -2.40
N LEU A 364 -10.47 -9.27 -1.94
CA LEU A 364 -11.06 -8.97 -0.61
C LEU A 364 -12.54 -9.37 -0.51
N CYS A 365 -13.23 -9.50 -1.65
CA CYS A 365 -14.63 -9.90 -1.72
C CYS A 365 -14.82 -11.42 -1.77
N GLU A 366 -13.75 -12.20 -1.94
CA GLU A 366 -13.79 -13.67 -1.97
C GLU A 366 -14.20 -14.25 -0.61
N GLN A 367 -14.69 -15.50 -0.61
CA GLN A 367 -15.13 -16.21 0.58
C GLN A 367 -14.55 -17.64 0.57
N PRO A 368 -13.60 -17.98 1.47
CA PRO A 368 -12.90 -17.07 2.38
C PRO A 368 -11.95 -16.11 1.63
N PRO A 369 -11.72 -14.88 2.13
CA PRO A 369 -10.75 -13.96 1.53
C PRO A 369 -9.32 -14.42 1.82
N LYS A 370 -8.39 -14.11 0.90
CA LYS A 370 -6.95 -14.37 1.11
C LYS A 370 -6.30 -13.39 2.07
N PHE A 371 -6.90 -12.20 2.23
CA PHE A 371 -6.43 -11.14 3.11
C PHE A 371 -7.62 -10.39 3.71
N GLU A 372 -7.52 -10.06 4.99
CA GLU A 372 -8.53 -9.29 5.71
C GLU A 372 -7.88 -8.10 6.42
N PHE A 373 -8.43 -6.91 6.21
CA PHE A 373 -8.01 -5.72 6.98
C PHE A 373 -8.39 -5.81 8.46
N TYR A 374 -9.41 -6.61 8.78
CA TYR A 374 -9.83 -6.88 10.15
C TYR A 374 -8.92 -7.95 10.77
N ASP A 375 -8.28 -7.61 11.89
CA ASP A 375 -7.68 -8.57 12.80
C ASP A 375 -7.71 -7.99 14.22
N PRO A 376 -8.22 -8.72 15.23
CA PRO A 376 -8.31 -8.20 16.59
C PRO A 376 -6.97 -7.92 17.26
N LYS A 377 -5.87 -8.55 16.82
CA LYS A 377 -4.54 -8.42 17.46
C LYS A 377 -3.69 -7.34 16.79
N THR A 378 -3.79 -7.24 15.47
CA THR A 378 -2.97 -6.41 14.58
C THR A 378 -3.87 -5.68 13.56
N PRO A 379 -4.76 -4.81 14.05
CA PRO A 379 -5.70 -4.11 13.18
C PRO A 379 -4.98 -3.16 12.24
N PHE A 380 -5.53 -2.97 11.05
CA PHE A 380 -5.14 -1.86 10.18
C PHE A 380 -5.87 -0.60 10.59
N PHE A 381 -5.11 0.48 10.70
CA PHE A 381 -5.60 1.78 11.10
C PHE A 381 -5.83 2.68 9.88
N THR A 382 -6.79 3.59 10.00
CA THR A 382 -7.04 4.61 8.99
C THR A 382 -7.72 5.83 9.60
N SER A 383 -7.86 6.90 8.83
CA SER A 383 -8.38 8.18 9.33
C SER A 383 -9.79 8.02 9.91
N PRO A 384 -10.05 8.43 11.17
CA PRO A 384 -11.40 8.47 11.72
C PRO A 384 -12.20 9.58 11.03
N ARG A 385 -13.31 9.22 10.37
CA ARG A 385 -14.12 10.16 9.56
C ARG A 385 -15.49 10.50 10.14
N TYR A 386 -15.91 9.82 11.22
CA TYR A 386 -17.23 9.98 11.85
C TYR A 386 -18.40 9.98 10.85
N LEU A 387 -18.33 9.13 9.82
CA LEU A 387 -19.39 9.01 8.82
C LEU A 387 -20.58 8.26 9.42
N PRO A 388 -21.81 8.60 8.99
CA PRO A 388 -22.99 7.84 9.40
C PRO A 388 -22.91 6.39 8.87
N PRO A 389 -23.65 5.46 9.48
CA PRO A 389 -23.87 4.15 8.89
C PRO A 389 -24.46 4.26 7.47
N THR A 390 -24.13 3.30 6.62
CA THR A 390 -24.65 3.26 5.25
C THR A 390 -26.15 3.04 5.22
N LYS A 391 -26.85 3.81 4.38
CA LYS A 391 -28.27 3.65 4.13
C LYS A 391 -28.47 2.84 2.85
N SER A 392 -29.17 1.72 2.96
CA SER A 392 -29.54 0.84 1.85
C SER A 392 -31.06 0.72 1.77
N ASP A 393 -31.62 0.98 0.59
CA ASP A 393 -33.04 0.84 0.29
C ASP A 393 -33.22 -0.12 -0.89
N LYS A 394 -33.92 -1.25 -0.67
CA LYS A 394 -34.22 -2.27 -1.69
C LYS A 394 -33.02 -2.72 -2.55
N CYS A 395 -31.83 -2.83 -1.97
CA CYS A 395 -30.62 -3.24 -2.70
C CYS A 395 -30.38 -4.75 -2.63
N ARG A 396 -29.74 -5.30 -3.68
CA ARG A 396 -29.19 -6.67 -3.70
C ARG A 396 -27.66 -6.58 -3.64
N ILE A 397 -27.07 -7.11 -2.58
CA ILE A 397 -25.63 -7.03 -2.32
C ILE A 397 -25.11 -8.45 -2.15
N LYS A 398 -24.13 -8.85 -2.96
CA LYS A 398 -23.56 -10.19 -2.98
C LYS A 398 -22.04 -10.12 -3.17
N ASP A 399 -21.30 -10.82 -2.32
CA ASP A 399 -19.83 -10.88 -2.36
C ASP A 399 -19.22 -9.46 -2.45
N ALA A 400 -19.60 -8.55 -1.56
CA ALA A 400 -19.27 -7.14 -1.71
C ALA A 400 -18.98 -6.45 -0.37
N ILE A 401 -18.08 -5.47 -0.40
CA ILE A 401 -17.70 -4.66 0.76
C ILE A 401 -18.31 -3.27 0.61
N ILE A 402 -19.09 -2.85 1.59
CA ILE A 402 -19.74 -1.54 1.61
C ILE A 402 -19.19 -0.72 2.77
N SER A 403 -18.49 0.37 2.43
CA SER A 403 -17.92 1.29 3.41
C SER A 403 -18.98 2.19 4.04
N HIS A 404 -18.61 2.94 5.09
CA HIS A 404 -19.49 3.86 5.78
C HIS A 404 -19.95 5.06 4.93
N GLY A 405 -21.10 5.62 5.30
CA GLY A 405 -21.62 6.85 4.71
C GLY A 405 -22.21 6.69 3.30
N CYS A 406 -22.47 5.47 2.83
CA CYS A 406 -23.00 5.28 1.50
C CYS A 406 -24.53 5.49 1.45
N PHE A 407 -25.01 5.90 0.28
CA PHE A 407 -26.44 5.98 -0.05
C PHE A 407 -26.72 5.06 -1.24
N LEU A 408 -27.36 3.92 -0.96
CA LEU A 408 -27.66 2.90 -1.95
C LEU A 408 -29.18 2.81 -2.11
N ARG A 409 -29.69 3.00 -3.33
CA ARG A 409 -31.13 2.91 -3.64
C ARG A 409 -31.34 1.96 -4.80
N GLU A 410 -32.18 0.94 -4.60
CA GLU A 410 -32.68 0.02 -5.63
C GLU A 410 -31.59 -0.46 -6.62
N CYS A 411 -30.43 -0.84 -6.08
CA CYS A 411 -29.26 -1.22 -6.88
C CYS A 411 -28.82 -2.67 -6.65
N THR A 412 -28.10 -3.23 -7.62
CA THR A 412 -27.46 -4.54 -7.54
C THR A 412 -25.95 -4.38 -7.52
N ILE A 413 -25.30 -4.95 -6.50
CA ILE A 413 -23.85 -4.90 -6.30
C ILE A 413 -23.36 -6.34 -6.15
N GLU A 414 -22.54 -6.79 -7.08
CA GLU A 414 -21.95 -8.14 -7.09
C GLU A 414 -20.41 -8.04 -7.18
N HIS A 415 -19.69 -8.78 -6.33
CA HIS A 415 -18.24 -8.90 -6.41
C HIS A 415 -17.53 -7.54 -6.55
N SER A 416 -17.84 -6.61 -5.64
CA SER A 416 -17.48 -5.20 -5.77
C SER A 416 -17.21 -4.55 -4.42
N ILE A 417 -16.39 -3.50 -4.44
CA ILE A 417 -16.14 -2.65 -3.27
C ILE A 417 -16.75 -1.28 -3.52
N VAL A 418 -17.59 -0.84 -2.58
CA VAL A 418 -18.19 0.49 -2.55
C VAL A 418 -17.57 1.29 -1.42
N GLY A 419 -16.70 2.22 -1.79
CA GLY A 419 -15.94 3.06 -0.89
C GLY A 419 -16.77 4.13 -0.20
N VAL A 420 -16.14 4.82 0.74
CA VAL A 420 -16.79 5.80 1.63
C VAL A 420 -17.58 6.89 0.89
N ARG A 421 -18.74 7.26 1.43
CA ARG A 421 -19.62 8.32 0.88
C ARG A 421 -20.18 8.06 -0.52
N SER A 422 -20.09 6.83 -1.02
CA SER A 422 -20.59 6.51 -2.36
C SER A 422 -22.11 6.67 -2.46
N ARG A 423 -22.58 7.12 -3.62
CA ARG A 423 -24.01 7.22 -3.95
C ARG A 423 -24.31 6.39 -5.20
N LEU A 424 -25.23 5.44 -5.07
CA LEU A 424 -25.78 4.66 -6.18
C LEU A 424 -27.29 4.87 -6.24
N ASN A 425 -27.78 5.38 -7.37
CA ASN A 425 -29.20 5.65 -7.58
C ASN A 425 -29.95 4.41 -8.12
N SER A 426 -31.27 4.51 -8.23
CA SER A 426 -32.14 3.40 -8.61
C SER A 426 -31.77 2.79 -9.96
N GLY A 427 -31.80 1.45 -10.03
CA GLY A 427 -31.48 0.69 -11.24
C GLY A 427 -29.99 0.54 -11.54
N CYS A 428 -29.09 0.99 -10.65
CA CYS A 428 -27.66 0.77 -10.83
C CYS A 428 -27.28 -0.72 -10.70
N GLU A 429 -26.37 -1.18 -11.56
CA GLU A 429 -25.76 -2.50 -11.51
C GLU A 429 -24.23 -2.36 -11.49
N LEU A 430 -23.59 -2.74 -10.38
CA LEU A 430 -22.14 -2.82 -10.26
C LEU A 430 -21.71 -4.28 -10.18
N LYS A 431 -20.76 -4.67 -11.03
CA LYS A 431 -20.14 -6.00 -11.03
C LYS A 431 -18.62 -5.88 -11.14
N ASN A 432 -17.82 -6.61 -10.38
CA ASN A 432 -16.36 -6.53 -10.47
C ASN A 432 -15.87 -5.07 -10.50
N THR A 433 -16.31 -4.26 -9.54
CA THR A 433 -16.08 -2.81 -9.55
C THR A 433 -15.47 -2.35 -8.24
N MET A 434 -14.38 -1.60 -8.35
CA MET A 434 -13.76 -0.88 -7.23
C MET A 434 -14.18 0.58 -7.29
N MET A 435 -15.21 0.97 -6.53
CA MET A 435 -15.61 2.37 -6.39
C MET A 435 -14.92 2.97 -5.17
N MET A 436 -14.02 3.93 -5.37
CA MET A 436 -13.23 4.53 -4.29
C MET A 436 -14.08 5.43 -3.36
N GLY A 437 -15.17 5.99 -3.88
CA GLY A 437 -16.13 6.79 -3.12
C GLY A 437 -16.02 8.28 -3.37
N ALA A 438 -16.27 9.11 -2.35
CA ALA A 438 -16.30 10.56 -2.48
C ALA A 438 -15.59 11.29 -1.33
N ASP A 439 -14.94 12.41 -1.67
CA ASP A 439 -14.25 13.25 -0.68
C ASP A 439 -15.25 14.01 0.21
N LEU A 440 -16.43 14.36 -0.34
CA LEU A 440 -17.48 15.18 0.27
C LEU A 440 -18.87 14.63 -0.10
N TYR A 441 -19.90 15.06 0.64
CA TYR A 441 -21.30 14.88 0.24
C TYR A 441 -21.79 16.10 -0.54
N GLU A 442 -22.68 15.89 -1.50
CA GLU A 442 -23.52 16.94 -2.07
C GLU A 442 -24.88 16.91 -1.35
N THR A 443 -25.37 18.08 -0.98
CA THR A 443 -26.71 18.24 -0.40
C THR A 443 -27.79 17.99 -1.44
N GLU A 444 -29.01 17.63 -1.02
CA GLU A 444 -30.11 17.40 -1.96
C GLU A 444 -30.46 18.66 -2.77
N ASP A 445 -30.26 19.87 -2.23
CA ASP A 445 -30.43 21.14 -2.95
C ASP A 445 -29.35 21.32 -4.03
N GLU A 446 -28.09 21.02 -3.73
CA GLU A 446 -26.99 21.07 -4.71
C GLU A 446 -27.23 20.06 -5.84
N ILE A 447 -27.63 18.84 -5.49
CA ILE A 447 -27.97 17.79 -6.46
C ILE A 447 -29.11 18.25 -7.36
N SER A 448 -30.18 18.80 -6.78
CA SER A 448 -31.35 19.28 -7.53
C SER A 448 -30.97 20.41 -8.50
N ARG A 449 -30.12 21.35 -8.07
CA ARG A 449 -29.59 22.43 -8.92
C ARG A 449 -28.69 21.91 -10.04
N LEU A 450 -27.82 20.95 -9.75
CA LEU A 450 -26.97 20.34 -10.77
C LEU A 450 -27.83 19.65 -11.84
N LEU A 451 -28.85 18.89 -11.42
CA LEU A 451 -29.76 18.22 -12.34
C LEU A 451 -30.59 19.21 -13.16
N SER A 452 -31.07 20.32 -12.58
CA SER A 452 -31.78 21.36 -13.33
C SER A 452 -30.89 22.08 -14.35
N ASP A 453 -29.60 22.19 -14.07
CA ASP A 453 -28.58 22.72 -14.98
C ASP A 453 -28.13 21.72 -16.06
N GLY A 454 -28.66 20.49 -16.06
CA GLY A 454 -28.23 19.41 -16.95
C GLY A 454 -26.83 18.88 -16.64
N LYS A 455 -26.34 19.06 -15.40
CA LYS A 455 -25.06 18.54 -14.89
C LYS A 455 -25.27 17.22 -14.13
N VAL A 456 -24.18 16.49 -13.95
CA VAL A 456 -24.19 15.17 -13.28
C VAL A 456 -23.71 15.31 -11.82
N PRO A 457 -24.50 14.88 -10.82
CA PRO A 457 -24.07 14.79 -9.42
C PRO A 457 -22.94 13.76 -9.18
N ILE A 458 -22.30 13.82 -8.01
CA ILE A 458 -21.32 12.82 -7.58
C ILE A 458 -22.01 11.47 -7.36
N GLY A 459 -21.34 10.40 -7.78
CA GLY A 459 -21.82 9.02 -7.67
C GLY A 459 -22.28 8.46 -9.01
N VAL A 460 -23.15 7.45 -8.95
CA VAL A 460 -23.65 6.74 -10.13
C VAL A 460 -25.14 7.03 -10.34
N GLY A 461 -25.44 7.61 -11.50
CA GLY A 461 -26.78 7.97 -11.94
C GLY A 461 -27.66 6.76 -12.25
N GLU A 462 -28.95 6.99 -12.38
CA GLU A 462 -29.97 5.95 -12.53
C GLU A 462 -29.73 5.03 -13.74
N ASN A 463 -30.14 3.76 -13.61
CA ASN A 463 -30.11 2.76 -14.68
C ASN A 463 -28.73 2.55 -15.33
N THR A 464 -27.66 2.80 -14.58
CA THR A 464 -26.28 2.67 -15.06
C THR A 464 -25.70 1.29 -14.73
N LYS A 465 -25.01 0.68 -15.70
CA LYS A 465 -24.41 -0.65 -15.61
C LYS A 465 -22.89 -0.56 -15.75
N ILE A 466 -22.15 -1.02 -14.75
CA ILE A 466 -20.69 -0.95 -14.73
C ILE A 466 -20.12 -2.33 -14.39
N SER A 467 -19.18 -2.81 -15.21
CA SER A 467 -18.45 -4.04 -14.97
C SER A 467 -16.95 -3.93 -15.26
N ASN A 468 -16.11 -4.56 -14.43
CA ASN A 468 -14.65 -4.61 -14.57
C ASN A 468 -14.04 -3.20 -14.62
N CYS A 469 -14.34 -2.40 -13.60
CA CYS A 469 -14.04 -0.97 -13.58
C CYS A 469 -13.50 -0.49 -12.23
N ILE A 470 -12.60 0.49 -12.27
CA ILE A 470 -12.23 1.31 -11.13
C ILE A 470 -12.90 2.67 -11.30
N ILE A 471 -13.70 3.08 -10.31
CA ILE A 471 -14.31 4.41 -10.24
C ILE A 471 -13.55 5.20 -9.17
N ASP A 472 -12.75 6.16 -9.60
CA ASP A 472 -11.96 6.98 -8.68
C ASP A 472 -12.84 8.01 -7.91
N MET A 473 -12.24 8.64 -6.90
CA MET A 473 -12.87 9.54 -5.94
C MET A 473 -13.65 10.68 -6.62
N SER A 474 -14.87 10.89 -6.14
CA SER A 474 -15.75 11.99 -6.53
C SER A 474 -16.09 12.03 -8.03
N ALA A 475 -16.02 10.89 -8.72
CA ALA A 475 -16.50 10.77 -10.09
C ALA A 475 -18.02 11.01 -10.17
N ARG A 476 -18.45 11.56 -11.31
CA ARG A 476 -19.84 11.94 -11.64
C ARG A 476 -20.28 11.10 -12.82
N VAL A 477 -20.92 9.97 -12.58
CA VAL A 477 -21.38 9.06 -13.64
C VAL A 477 -22.86 9.31 -13.89
N GLY A 478 -23.21 9.68 -15.12
CA GLY A 478 -24.57 10.01 -15.54
C GLY A 478 -25.53 8.83 -15.48
N ARG A 479 -26.78 9.09 -15.87
CA ARG A 479 -27.82 8.05 -16.00
C ARG A 479 -27.70 7.29 -17.31
N ASN A 480 -28.20 6.05 -17.33
CA ASN A 480 -28.20 5.17 -18.49
C ASN A 480 -26.80 4.93 -19.09
N VAL A 481 -25.76 5.02 -18.26
CA VAL A 481 -24.38 4.76 -18.67
C VAL A 481 -24.12 3.25 -18.69
N VAL A 482 -23.32 2.78 -19.64
CA VAL A 482 -22.90 1.37 -19.73
C VAL A 482 -21.40 1.30 -19.89
N ILE A 483 -20.70 0.76 -18.90
CA ILE A 483 -19.24 0.57 -18.91
C ILE A 483 -18.96 -0.92 -18.71
N THR A 484 -18.62 -1.64 -19.77
CA THR A 484 -18.42 -3.10 -19.68
C THR A 484 -17.17 -3.64 -20.37
N ASN A 485 -16.48 -2.81 -21.16
CA ASN A 485 -15.34 -3.25 -21.98
C ASN A 485 -15.61 -4.53 -22.80
N SER A 486 -16.80 -4.61 -23.41
CA SER A 486 -17.23 -5.79 -24.17
C SER A 486 -16.34 -6.13 -25.38
N GLU A 487 -15.57 -5.16 -25.89
CA GLU A 487 -14.61 -5.38 -26.98
C GLU A 487 -13.24 -5.91 -26.50
N GLY A 488 -13.01 -6.01 -25.19
CA GLY A 488 -11.76 -6.51 -24.63
C GLY A 488 -10.56 -5.61 -24.86
N VAL A 489 -10.77 -4.29 -24.97
CA VAL A 489 -9.70 -3.30 -25.19
C VAL A 489 -8.72 -3.37 -24.03
N GLN A 490 -7.43 -3.53 -24.32
CA GLN A 490 -6.40 -3.66 -23.27
C GLN A 490 -5.90 -2.30 -22.78
N GLU A 491 -5.60 -1.40 -23.71
CA GLU A 491 -5.01 -0.09 -23.42
C GLU A 491 -5.74 0.98 -24.23
N ALA A 492 -6.19 2.05 -23.56
CA ALA A 492 -6.78 3.21 -24.23
C ALA A 492 -6.66 4.47 -23.38
N ASP A 493 -6.34 5.58 -24.05
CA ASP A 493 -6.27 6.90 -23.44
C ASP A 493 -7.47 7.72 -23.91
N ARG A 494 -8.35 8.06 -22.97
CA ARG A 494 -9.56 8.85 -23.21
C ARG A 494 -9.79 9.91 -22.13
N PRO A 495 -8.79 10.76 -21.81
CA PRO A 495 -8.91 11.77 -20.74
C PRO A 495 -10.06 12.75 -20.96
N GLU A 496 -10.34 13.12 -22.22
CA GLU A 496 -11.45 14.00 -22.59
C GLU A 496 -12.84 13.37 -22.34
N GLU A 497 -12.89 12.03 -22.33
CA GLU A 497 -14.10 11.28 -21.98
C GLU A 497 -14.11 10.88 -20.49
N GLY A 498 -13.06 11.24 -19.73
CA GLY A 498 -12.99 11.03 -18.28
C GLY A 498 -12.49 9.66 -17.83
N TYR A 499 -11.93 8.83 -18.73
CA TYR A 499 -11.42 7.50 -18.35
C TYR A 499 -10.16 7.08 -19.12
N TYR A 500 -9.50 6.05 -18.59
CA TYR A 500 -8.45 5.30 -19.27
C TYR A 500 -8.81 3.81 -19.25
N ILE A 501 -8.16 3.02 -20.11
CA ILE A 501 -8.17 1.56 -20.01
C ILE A 501 -6.72 1.12 -19.84
N ARG A 502 -6.48 0.31 -18.80
CA ARG A 502 -5.18 -0.29 -18.48
C ARG A 502 -5.39 -1.77 -18.18
N SER A 503 -4.67 -2.64 -18.90
CA SER A 503 -4.78 -4.10 -18.75
C SER A 503 -6.22 -4.63 -18.78
N GLY A 504 -7.06 -4.04 -19.65
CA GLY A 504 -8.47 -4.42 -19.78
C GLY A 504 -9.42 -3.80 -18.75
N ILE A 505 -8.91 -3.06 -17.76
CA ILE A 505 -9.70 -2.43 -16.69
C ILE A 505 -9.98 -0.98 -17.06
N VAL A 506 -11.27 -0.59 -17.06
CA VAL A 506 -11.66 0.81 -17.25
C VAL A 506 -11.44 1.57 -15.95
N VAL A 507 -10.70 2.68 -15.99
CA VAL A 507 -10.42 3.54 -14.84
C VAL A 507 -11.04 4.91 -15.09
N ILE A 508 -12.16 5.21 -14.42
CA ILE A 508 -12.79 6.53 -14.42
C ILE A 508 -11.98 7.44 -13.50
N LEU A 509 -11.60 8.61 -14.00
CA LEU A 509 -10.70 9.54 -13.31
C LEU A 509 -11.35 10.23 -12.10
N LYS A 510 -10.50 10.69 -11.18
CA LYS A 510 -10.91 11.55 -10.08
C LYS A 510 -11.67 12.77 -10.61
N ASN A 511 -12.83 13.08 -10.02
CA ASN A 511 -13.67 14.22 -10.41
C ASN A 511 -14.17 14.21 -11.88
N ALA A 512 -13.93 13.14 -12.65
CA ALA A 512 -14.39 13.10 -14.02
C ALA A 512 -15.92 13.01 -14.11
N THR A 513 -16.45 13.53 -15.21
CA THR A 513 -17.87 13.45 -15.52
C THR A 513 -18.09 12.56 -16.73
N ILE A 514 -18.80 11.46 -16.53
CA ILE A 514 -19.29 10.60 -17.62
C ILE A 514 -20.72 11.02 -17.92
N LYS A 515 -20.97 11.46 -19.16
CA LYS A 515 -22.27 12.01 -19.58
C LYS A 515 -23.36 10.93 -19.58
N ASP A 516 -24.61 11.37 -19.45
CA ASP A 516 -25.78 10.52 -19.61
C ASP A 516 -25.74 9.70 -20.92
N GLY A 517 -26.16 8.44 -20.86
CA GLY A 517 -26.26 7.56 -22.03
C GLY A 517 -24.92 7.07 -22.60
N THR A 518 -23.79 7.43 -22.00
CA THR A 518 -22.46 7.01 -22.48
C THR A 518 -22.32 5.49 -22.48
N ARG A 519 -21.78 4.94 -23.57
CA ARG A 519 -21.36 3.53 -23.65
C ARG A 519 -19.85 3.47 -23.83
N ALA A 520 -19.14 2.94 -22.84
CA ALA A 520 -17.67 2.88 -22.83
C ALA A 520 -17.16 1.43 -22.72
N PRO A 521 -16.12 1.06 -23.50
CA PRO A 521 -15.54 1.82 -24.60
C PRO A 521 -16.53 1.95 -25.77
N TYR A 522 -16.41 3.03 -26.55
CA TYR A 522 -17.18 3.19 -27.78
C TYR A 522 -16.85 2.05 -28.74
N PRO A 523 -17.85 1.51 -29.47
CA PRO A 523 -17.58 0.49 -30.46
C PRO A 523 -16.57 1.01 -31.49
N THR A 524 -15.50 0.26 -31.73
CA THR A 524 -14.42 0.66 -32.67
C THR A 524 -14.91 0.85 -34.11
N ALA A 525 -16.16 0.51 -34.42
CA ALA A 525 -16.81 0.75 -35.70
C ALA A 525 -16.91 2.24 -36.11
N ALA A 526 -16.80 3.20 -35.18
CA ALA A 526 -16.90 4.63 -35.48
C ALA A 526 -15.63 5.24 -36.12
N LEU A 527 -14.48 4.56 -36.08
CA LEU A 527 -13.21 5.01 -36.68
C LEU A 527 -12.97 4.49 -38.11
N ARG A 528 -13.92 3.74 -38.70
CA ARG A 528 -13.80 3.19 -40.08
C ARG A 528 -14.52 4.01 -41.16
N ARG A 529 -14.63 5.33 -41.00
CA ARG A 529 -15.18 6.25 -42.03
C ARG A 529 -14.32 7.50 -42.26
N LEU A 530 -13.02 7.31 -42.46
CA LEU A 530 -12.19 8.23 -43.26
C LEU A 530 -11.17 7.38 -44.04
N ARG A 531 -11.64 6.61 -45.03
CA ARG A 531 -10.78 6.19 -46.14
C ARG A 531 -10.94 7.22 -47.25
N PRO A 532 -9.85 7.79 -47.80
CA PRO A 532 -9.93 8.59 -49.00
C PRO A 532 -10.48 7.70 -50.12
N THR A 533 -11.46 8.21 -50.86
CA THR A 533 -11.94 7.62 -52.09
C THR A 533 -10.78 7.42 -53.05
N ALA A 534 -10.31 6.18 -53.19
CA ALA A 534 -9.39 5.80 -54.25
C ALA A 534 -10.15 5.85 -55.58
N THR A 535 -9.94 6.91 -56.35
CA THR A 535 -10.35 7.01 -57.75
C THR A 535 -9.56 5.98 -58.56
N ARG A 536 -10.25 4.96 -59.06
CA ARG A 536 -9.75 4.01 -60.08
C ARG A 536 -9.43 4.77 -61.38
N PRO A 537 -8.23 4.63 -61.98
CA PRO A 537 -8.01 5.13 -63.33
C PRO A 537 -8.58 4.13 -64.35
N ARG A 538 -9.35 4.65 -65.31
CA ARG A 538 -9.83 3.93 -66.50
C ARG A 538 -8.64 3.64 -67.43
N ARG A 539 -8.46 2.38 -67.83
CA ARG A 539 -7.67 2.00 -69.01
C ARG A 539 -8.43 2.34 -70.29
N ARG A 540 -7.82 3.10 -71.20
CA ARG A 540 -8.02 2.96 -72.66
C ARG A 540 -6.73 3.26 -73.41
N HIS A 541 -6.53 2.47 -74.47
CA HIS A 541 -5.41 2.42 -75.41
C HIS A 541 -5.06 3.76 -76.08
N LEU A 542 -3.78 3.99 -76.42
CA LEU A 542 -3.25 3.98 -77.80
C LEU A 542 -1.80 4.53 -77.90
N SER A 543 -0.99 3.78 -78.67
CA SER A 543 0.03 4.18 -79.65
C SER A 543 1.25 5.07 -79.28
N SER A 544 2.43 4.41 -79.30
CA SER A 544 3.62 4.64 -80.16
C SER A 544 4.44 5.94 -80.13
N SER A 545 5.75 5.72 -80.29
CA SER A 545 6.87 6.65 -80.54
C SER A 545 7.40 7.36 -79.29
N GLY A 546 8.70 7.46 -79.00
CA GLY A 546 9.94 7.09 -79.68
C GLY A 546 11.09 7.81 -78.95
N ALA A 547 12.32 7.29 -79.09
CA ALA A 547 13.61 7.92 -78.74
C ALA A 547 13.97 8.03 -77.22
N VAL A 548 15.00 7.32 -76.72
CA VAL A 548 16.45 7.68 -76.65
C VAL A 548 16.68 8.80 -75.59
N ALA A 549 17.57 8.77 -74.59
CA ALA A 549 18.85 8.08 -74.37
C ALA A 549 19.25 8.08 -72.87
N THR A 550 19.93 6.99 -72.47
CA THR A 550 21.15 6.84 -71.64
C THR A 550 21.64 7.87 -70.58
N ARG A 551 22.02 7.25 -69.43
CA ARG A 551 23.25 7.39 -68.60
C ARG A 551 23.41 8.62 -67.69
N ALA A 552 23.48 8.39 -66.37
CA ALA A 552 24.70 8.36 -65.51
C ALA A 552 25.10 9.79 -65.04
N ALA A 553 25.71 10.11 -63.89
CA ALA A 553 26.31 9.41 -62.76
C ALA A 553 26.70 10.49 -61.71
N VAL A 554 26.52 10.21 -60.40
CA VAL A 554 27.48 10.48 -59.28
C VAL A 554 27.71 12.03 -58.96
N PRO A 555 28.49 12.49 -57.95
CA PRO A 555 28.06 12.79 -56.55
C PRO A 555 28.61 14.12 -55.92
N LEU A 556 28.34 14.29 -54.61
CA LEU A 556 29.18 14.89 -53.53
C LEU A 556 29.60 16.38 -53.51
N ARG A 557 29.41 16.96 -52.30
CA ARG A 557 30.35 17.70 -51.41
C ARG A 557 30.05 19.17 -51.04
N SER A 558 29.85 19.34 -49.72
CA SER A 558 30.46 20.32 -48.78
C SER A 558 30.39 21.83 -49.02
N LEU A 559 30.03 22.61 -47.97
CA LEU A 559 30.95 23.48 -47.20
C LEU A 559 30.19 24.37 -46.17
N LEU A 560 30.80 24.51 -44.98
CA LEU A 560 30.58 25.52 -43.91
C LEU A 560 30.96 26.96 -44.41
N PRO A 561 30.61 28.11 -43.75
CA PRO A 561 31.04 28.47 -42.37
C PRO A 561 30.14 29.42 -41.52
N SER A 562 30.61 29.66 -40.28
CA SER A 562 30.10 30.42 -39.11
C SER A 562 30.14 31.98 -39.23
N PRO A 563 30.10 32.80 -38.14
CA PRO A 563 28.99 33.24 -37.27
C PRO A 563 28.79 34.79 -37.23
N ILE A 564 27.73 35.34 -36.61
CA ILE A 564 27.56 36.81 -36.42
C ILE A 564 27.20 37.19 -34.97
N ARG A 565 27.79 38.32 -34.56
CA ARG A 565 27.86 38.94 -33.22
C ARG A 565 26.89 40.14 -33.11
N ALA A 566 26.47 40.39 -31.86
CA ALA A 566 25.64 41.44 -31.26
C ALA A 566 25.51 42.87 -31.87
N ARG A 567 24.36 43.51 -31.62
CA ARG A 567 24.20 44.96 -31.37
C ARG A 567 23.15 45.26 -30.28
N ARG A 568 23.43 46.33 -29.53
CA ARG A 568 22.70 46.90 -28.38
C ARG A 568 21.48 47.74 -28.80
N GLY A 569 20.52 47.89 -27.89
CA GLY A 569 19.48 48.92 -27.90
C GLY A 569 18.91 49.12 -26.50
N THR A 570 18.85 50.37 -26.05
CA THR A 570 18.52 50.92 -24.72
C THR A 570 17.00 51.02 -24.48
N ASP A 571 16.53 50.82 -23.23
CA ASP A 571 15.82 51.83 -22.42
C ASP A 571 15.17 51.28 -21.13
N ARG A 572 14.92 52.22 -20.21
CA ARG A 572 14.73 52.15 -18.74
C ARG A 572 13.38 51.61 -18.21
N PRO A 573 13.25 51.43 -16.87
CA PRO A 573 12.29 50.52 -16.23
C PRO A 573 11.05 51.20 -15.64
N TRP A 574 10.01 50.42 -15.34
CA TRP A 574 8.90 50.78 -14.46
C TRP A 574 8.70 49.77 -13.33
N GLN A 575 8.18 50.31 -12.24
CA GLN A 575 8.30 49.89 -10.84
C GLN A 575 7.48 48.66 -10.41
N VAL A 576 8.10 47.90 -9.51
CA VAL A 576 7.62 47.39 -8.22
C VAL A 576 6.17 47.74 -7.85
N ILE A 577 5.34 46.72 -7.66
CA ILE A 577 4.21 46.74 -6.72
C ILE A 577 4.36 45.55 -5.76
N LYS A 578 4.45 45.87 -4.47
CA LYS A 578 4.30 44.95 -3.35
C LYS A 578 2.82 44.63 -3.16
N THR A 579 2.52 43.36 -2.94
CA THR A 579 1.52 42.85 -1.98
C THR A 579 1.93 41.45 -1.57
#